data_AF-A0A914VV12-F1
#
_entry.id   AF-A0A914VV12-F1
#
_cell.length_a   1.000
_cell.length_b   1.000
_cell.length_c   1.000
_cell.angle_alpha   90.00
_cell.angle_beta   90.00
_cell.angle_gamma   90.00
#
_symmetry.space_group_name_H-M   'P 1'
#
loop_
_entity.id
_entity.type
_entity.pdbx_description
1 polymer ?
#
loop_
_entity_poly.entity_id
_entity_poly.type
_entity_poly.pdbx_seq_one_letter_code
_entity_poly.pdbx_strand_id
1 'polypeptide(L)'
;MTDDAKEVVCINCGRAAPHLYQQYCSTVLKLTECAHCGKVVDKYVEYDVVLVVLDLILQDLCAYRHILLNAKLKNYWRLATLFVLCDAYYKWIERRSADFPNDSLLIYDLEWRFYQCLLQSVVETAVFVTAILILHLVFTSQPDRLNTRQIVNSVIAGFYGNVLVVLAIVWQLHQTWSYVVLTQIFIFISQVQVQRAVSALFSSVGRAIAAVIIATGFKWVTGMIISAFF
;
A
#
# COMPACT_ATOMS: atom_id res chain seq x y z
N MET A 1 6.56 -14.98 30.04
CA MET A 1 7.48 -14.77 28.90
C MET A 1 7.13 -13.42 28.31
N THR A 2 8.10 -12.51 28.33
CA THR A 2 7.98 -11.09 28.02
C THR A 2 7.66 -10.91 26.54
N ASP A 3 6.38 -10.74 26.21
CA ASP A 3 5.99 -10.19 24.92
C ASP A 3 6.57 -8.76 24.87
N ASP A 4 7.44 -8.51 23.90
CA ASP A 4 7.89 -7.17 23.53
C ASP A 4 6.65 -6.26 23.50
N ALA A 5 6.60 -5.26 24.38
CA ALA A 5 5.46 -4.36 24.51
C ALA A 5 5.34 -3.50 23.24
N LYS A 6 4.75 -4.08 22.19
CA LYS A 6 4.42 -3.38 20.95
C LYS A 6 3.40 -2.30 21.31
N GLU A 7 3.75 -1.04 21.09
CA GLU A 7 2.80 0.06 21.25
C GLU A 7 1.58 -0.18 20.35
N VAL A 8 0.43 -0.40 20.96
CA VAL A 8 -0.85 -0.61 20.28
C VAL A 8 -1.42 0.73 19.91
N VAL A 9 -2.02 0.85 18.72
CA VAL A 9 -2.67 2.08 18.28
C VAL A 9 -4.16 1.87 18.12
N CYS A 10 -4.98 2.78 18.64
CA CYS A 10 -6.42 2.75 18.43
C CYS A 10 -6.76 3.01 16.96
N ILE A 11 -7.49 2.09 16.33
CA ILE A 11 -7.87 2.20 14.91
C ILE A 11 -8.78 3.41 14.64
N ASN A 12 -9.54 3.87 15.65
CA ASN A 12 -10.48 4.98 15.52
C ASN A 12 -9.80 6.35 15.61
N CYS A 13 -9.02 6.57 16.68
CA CYS A 13 -8.45 7.90 16.97
C CYS A 13 -6.95 8.03 16.67
N GLY A 14 -6.25 6.92 16.39
CA GLY A 14 -4.82 6.92 16.07
C GLY A 14 -3.89 7.18 17.27
N ARG A 15 -4.41 7.22 18.51
CA ARG A 15 -3.59 7.35 19.72
C ARG A 15 -3.11 6.01 20.23
N ALA A 16 -1.98 6.02 20.93
CA ALA A 16 -1.47 4.86 21.65
C ALA A 16 -2.50 4.37 22.67
N ALA A 17 -2.67 3.06 22.73
CA ALA A 17 -3.51 2.35 23.69
C ALA A 17 -2.63 1.37 24.50
N PRO A 18 -2.98 1.09 25.76
CA PRO A 18 -2.16 0.26 26.63
C PRO A 18 -2.11 -1.21 26.15
N HIS A 19 -3.25 -1.79 25.77
CA HIS A 19 -3.36 -3.16 25.28
C HIS A 19 -4.49 -3.27 24.24
N LEU A 20 -4.40 -4.24 23.31
CA LEU A 20 -5.45 -4.55 22.32
C LEU A 20 -6.66 -5.22 22.99
N TYR A 21 -6.36 -6.19 23.85
CA TYR A 21 -7.33 -7.00 24.56
C TYR A 21 -6.80 -7.35 25.95
N GLN A 22 -7.72 -7.60 26.87
CA GLN A 22 -7.44 -8.20 28.16
C GLN A 22 -7.90 -9.66 28.12
N GLN A 23 -6.95 -10.58 28.25
CA GLN A 23 -7.25 -12.00 28.33
C GLN A 23 -7.60 -12.35 29.78
N TYR A 24 -8.87 -12.68 30.03
CA TYR A 24 -9.34 -13.07 31.37
C TYR A 24 -9.13 -14.56 31.64
N CYS A 25 -9.36 -15.39 30.63
CA CYS A 25 -9.11 -16.84 30.63
C CYS A 25 -8.54 -17.25 29.26
N SER A 26 -8.03 -18.48 29.15
CA SER A 26 -7.49 -19.02 27.88
C SER A 26 -8.45 -18.90 26.70
N THR A 27 -9.76 -18.89 26.95
CA THR A 27 -10.85 -18.82 25.96
C THR A 27 -11.64 -17.51 25.94
N VAL A 28 -11.43 -16.59 26.90
CA VAL A 28 -12.21 -15.35 27.00
C VAL A 28 -11.30 -14.13 26.89
N LEU A 29 -11.42 -13.46 25.75
CA LEU A 29 -10.75 -12.21 25.42
C LEU A 29 -11.77 -11.08 25.51
N LYS A 30 -11.44 -10.00 26.22
CA LYS A 30 -12.26 -8.78 26.26
C LYS A 30 -11.49 -7.67 25.56
N LEU A 31 -12.10 -7.09 24.52
CA LEU A 31 -11.51 -5.96 23.82
C LEU A 31 -11.43 -4.74 24.75
N THR A 32 -10.33 -4.01 24.66
CA THR A 32 -10.11 -2.81 25.48
C THR A 32 -10.77 -1.60 24.82
N GLU A 33 -11.33 -0.72 25.64
CA GLU A 33 -11.88 0.57 25.19
C GLU A 33 -10.80 1.65 25.23
N CYS A 34 -10.79 2.52 24.22
CA CYS A 34 -9.84 3.62 24.16
C CYS A 34 -10.25 4.73 25.14
N ALA A 35 -9.36 5.09 26.07
CA ALA A 35 -9.58 6.15 27.06
C ALA A 35 -9.91 7.53 26.44
N HIS A 36 -9.52 7.77 25.19
CA HIS A 36 -9.77 9.05 24.54
C HIS A 36 -11.08 9.10 23.74
N CYS A 37 -11.41 8.05 22.97
CA CYS A 37 -12.59 8.07 22.11
C CYS A 37 -13.76 7.24 22.62
N GLY A 38 -13.59 6.48 23.72
CA GLY A 38 -14.63 5.62 24.30
C GLY A 38 -15.09 4.48 23.39
N LYS A 39 -14.37 4.23 22.29
CA LYS A 39 -14.65 3.15 21.34
C LYS A 39 -13.66 2.01 21.56
N VAL A 40 -14.05 0.81 21.14
CA VAL A 40 -13.17 -0.37 21.10
C VAL A 40 -11.88 -0.05 20.34
N VAL A 41 -10.72 -0.39 20.92
CA VAL A 41 -9.39 -0.05 20.40
C VAL A 41 -9.16 -0.65 19.01
N ASP A 42 -9.51 -1.92 18.83
CA ASP A 42 -9.40 -2.62 17.57
C ASP A 42 -10.47 -3.74 17.47
N LYS A 43 -11.52 -3.50 16.68
CA LYS A 43 -12.60 -4.49 16.45
C LYS A 43 -12.17 -5.65 15.54
N TYR A 44 -11.14 -5.44 14.71
CA TYR A 44 -10.76 -6.38 13.66
C TYR A 44 -9.98 -7.59 14.17
N VAL A 45 -9.59 -7.60 15.45
CA VAL A 45 -8.94 -8.75 16.09
C VAL A 45 -9.86 -9.98 16.13
N GLU A 46 -11.17 -9.77 16.22
CA GLU A 46 -12.17 -10.87 16.22
C GLU A 46 -12.70 -11.18 14.82
N TYR A 47 -12.45 -10.31 13.84
CA TYR A 47 -13.01 -10.43 12.51
C TYR A 47 -12.17 -11.37 11.66
N ASP A 48 -12.83 -12.09 10.75
CA ASP A 48 -12.13 -12.84 9.71
C ASP A 48 -11.39 -11.87 8.77
N VAL A 49 -10.21 -12.28 8.30
CA VAL A 49 -9.37 -11.56 7.35
C VAL A 49 -10.17 -11.12 6.11
N VAL A 50 -11.15 -11.91 5.67
CA VAL A 50 -11.99 -11.54 4.51
C VAL A 50 -12.75 -10.23 4.76
N LEU A 51 -13.32 -10.05 5.96
CA LEU A 51 -14.03 -8.81 6.32
C LEU A 51 -13.07 -7.63 6.39
N VAL A 52 -11.87 -7.85 6.93
CA VAL A 52 -10.82 -6.82 6.97
C VAL A 52 -10.42 -6.40 5.54
N VAL A 53 -10.30 -7.35 4.61
CA VAL A 53 -9.98 -7.08 3.21
C VAL A 53 -11.11 -6.33 2.50
N LEU A 54 -12.38 -6.64 2.78
CA LEU A 54 -13.52 -5.89 2.25
C LEU A 54 -13.49 -4.43 2.72
N ASP A 55 -13.28 -4.19 4.01
CA ASP A 55 -13.18 -2.83 4.55
C ASP A 55 -11.94 -2.09 4.01
N LEU A 56 -10.86 -2.81 3.71
CA LEU A 56 -9.69 -2.26 3.02
C LEU A 56 -10.03 -1.83 1.59
N ILE A 57 -10.75 -2.67 0.83
CA ILE A 57 -11.23 -2.34 -0.53
C ILE A 57 -12.18 -1.14 -0.49
N LEU A 58 -12.99 -1.01 0.56
CA LEU A 58 -13.85 0.16 0.79
C LEU A 58 -13.08 1.41 1.24
N GLN A 59 -11.76 1.34 1.32
CA GLN A 59 -10.87 2.44 1.71
C GLN A 59 -11.09 2.93 3.16
N ASP A 60 -11.57 2.05 4.07
CA ASP A 60 -11.76 2.40 5.48
C ASP A 60 -10.43 2.57 6.21
N LEU A 61 -10.19 3.76 6.76
CA LEU A 61 -8.99 4.11 7.52
C LEU A 61 -8.78 3.19 8.74
N CYS A 62 -9.86 2.68 9.34
CA CYS A 62 -9.74 1.78 10.49
C CYS A 62 -9.10 0.44 10.09
N ALA A 63 -9.46 -0.10 8.91
CA ALA A 63 -8.87 -1.32 8.37
C ALA A 63 -7.39 -1.12 8.03
N TYR A 64 -7.02 0.03 7.44
CA TYR A 64 -5.61 0.39 7.22
C TYR A 64 -4.82 0.41 8.52
N ARG A 65 -5.32 1.06 9.58
CA ARG A 65 -4.62 1.12 10.88
C ARG A 65 -4.47 -0.25 11.52
N HIS A 66 -5.49 -1.10 11.42
CA HIS A 66 -5.39 -2.48 11.88
C HIS A 66 -4.25 -3.21 11.16
N ILE A 67 -4.26 -3.25 9.82
CA ILE A 67 -3.26 -4.00 9.04
C ILE A 67 -1.84 -3.46 9.21
N LEU A 68 -1.69 -2.13 9.24
CA LEU A 68 -0.38 -1.48 9.22
C LEU A 68 0.27 -1.38 10.60
N LEU A 69 -0.52 -1.12 11.65
CA LEU A 69 0.01 -0.80 12.98
C LEU A 69 -0.19 -1.96 13.95
N ASN A 70 -1.37 -2.57 13.98
CA ASN A 70 -1.71 -3.56 15.00
C ASN A 70 -1.42 -5.00 14.56
N ALA A 71 -1.73 -5.35 13.31
CA ALA A 71 -1.56 -6.69 12.77
C ALA A 71 -0.07 -7.07 12.63
N LYS A 72 0.21 -8.36 12.80
CA LYS A 72 1.53 -8.95 12.56
C LYS A 72 1.54 -9.56 11.15
N LEU A 73 1.61 -8.73 10.11
CA LEU A 73 1.84 -9.25 8.76
C LEU A 73 3.23 -9.88 8.70
N LYS A 74 3.27 -11.20 8.50
CA LYS A 74 4.51 -11.92 8.24
C LYS A 74 4.83 -11.79 6.75
N ASN A 75 6.12 -11.57 6.43
CA ASN A 75 6.65 -11.59 5.06
C ASN A 75 6.20 -10.45 4.12
N TYR A 76 6.33 -9.18 4.54
CA TYR A 76 6.12 -8.00 3.68
C TYR A 76 6.87 -8.07 2.33
N TRP A 77 8.04 -8.71 2.29
CA TRP A 77 8.82 -8.88 1.06
C TRP A 77 8.11 -9.72 0.00
N ARG A 78 7.30 -10.72 0.40
CA ARG A 78 6.51 -11.54 -0.53
C ARG A 78 5.40 -10.71 -1.16
N LEU A 79 4.72 -9.89 -0.35
CA LEU A 79 3.71 -8.95 -0.82
C LEU A 79 4.32 -7.90 -1.75
N ALA A 80 5.50 -7.36 -1.40
CA ALA A 80 6.23 -6.44 -2.25
C ALA A 80 6.53 -7.04 -3.63
N THR A 81 7.01 -8.29 -3.64
CA THR A 81 7.32 -9.02 -4.89
C THR A 81 6.05 -9.18 -5.73
N LEU A 82 4.93 -9.58 -5.11
CA LEU A 82 3.65 -9.72 -5.79
C LEU A 82 3.19 -8.40 -6.42
N PHE A 83 3.18 -7.30 -5.66
CA PHE A 83 2.69 -6.01 -6.15
C PHE A 83 3.55 -5.43 -7.27
N VAL A 84 4.87 -5.64 -7.21
CA VAL A 84 5.80 -5.27 -8.29
C VAL A 84 5.55 -6.10 -9.55
N LEU A 85 5.36 -7.42 -9.40
CA LEU A 85 5.03 -8.29 -10.53
C LEU A 85 3.69 -7.91 -11.18
N CYS A 86 2.67 -7.57 -10.39
CA CYS A 86 1.39 -7.10 -10.91
C CYS A 86 1.53 -5.80 -11.73
N ASP A 87 2.32 -4.84 -11.25
CA ASP A 87 2.60 -3.58 -11.97
C ASP A 87 3.39 -3.83 -13.27
N ALA A 88 4.42 -4.68 -13.20
CA ALA A 88 5.23 -5.06 -14.36
C ALA A 88 4.39 -5.78 -15.43
N TYR A 89 3.49 -6.67 -15.00
CA TYR A 89 2.57 -7.37 -15.87
C TYR A 89 1.60 -6.41 -16.57
N TYR A 90 1.04 -5.44 -15.84
CA TYR A 90 0.19 -4.40 -16.45
C TYR A 90 0.93 -3.64 -17.56
N LYS A 91 2.13 -3.13 -17.28
CA LYS A 91 2.95 -2.39 -18.27
C LYS A 91 3.31 -3.25 -19.48
N TRP A 92 3.61 -4.53 -19.26
CA TRP A 92 3.91 -5.46 -20.34
C TRP A 92 2.71 -5.66 -21.27
N ILE A 93 1.50 -5.84 -20.73
CA ILE A 93 0.28 -5.98 -21.52
C ILE A 93 -0.06 -4.68 -22.27
N GLU A 94 0.08 -3.53 -21.62
CA GLU A 94 -0.17 -2.22 -22.24
C GLU A 94 0.77 -1.97 -23.44
N ARG A 95 2.08 -2.20 -23.27
CA ARG A 95 3.06 -2.08 -24.37
C ARG A 95 2.83 -3.10 -25.47
N ARG A 96 2.47 -4.34 -25.12
CA ARG A 96 2.14 -5.37 -26.10
C ARG A 96 0.98 -4.93 -26.99
N SER A 97 -0.02 -4.26 -26.42
CA SER A 97 -1.16 -3.75 -27.19
C SER A 97 -0.82 -2.59 -28.12
N ALA A 98 0.23 -1.82 -27.83
CA ALA A 98 0.65 -0.68 -28.64
C ALA A 98 1.53 -1.09 -29.84
N ASP A 99 2.43 -2.07 -29.66
CA ASP A 99 3.47 -2.34 -30.67
C ASP A 99 3.05 -3.33 -31.77
N PHE A 100 2.09 -4.24 -31.53
CA PHE A 100 1.83 -5.35 -32.47
C PHE A 100 0.35 -5.73 -32.59
N PRO A 101 -0.38 -5.22 -33.61
CA PRO A 101 -1.67 -5.79 -34.01
C PRO A 101 -1.54 -7.08 -34.84
N ASN A 102 -0.37 -7.38 -35.44
CA ASN A 102 -0.13 -8.56 -36.28
C ASN A 102 1.07 -9.39 -35.78
N ASP A 103 0.78 -10.61 -35.30
CA ASP A 103 1.66 -11.58 -34.64
C ASP A 103 2.87 -12.04 -35.50
N SER A 104 4.03 -11.41 -35.33
CA SER A 104 5.30 -11.99 -35.82
C SER A 104 6.51 -11.56 -34.98
N LEU A 105 6.46 -11.84 -33.67
CA LEU A 105 7.61 -11.67 -32.77
C LEU A 105 8.13 -13.01 -32.27
N LEU A 106 9.47 -13.12 -32.18
CA LEU A 106 10.17 -14.25 -31.61
C LEU A 106 9.91 -14.30 -30.09
N ILE A 107 9.73 -15.50 -29.53
CA ILE A 107 9.44 -15.72 -28.09
C ILE A 107 10.47 -15.00 -27.20
N TYR A 108 11.72 -14.92 -27.64
CA TYR A 108 12.80 -14.24 -26.93
C TYR A 108 12.61 -12.73 -26.76
N ASP A 109 12.13 -12.04 -27.79
CA ASP A 109 11.90 -10.59 -27.75
C ASP A 109 10.74 -10.24 -26.79
N LEU A 110 9.77 -11.16 -26.63
CA LEU A 110 8.67 -11.05 -25.67
C LEU A 110 9.16 -11.16 -24.22
N GLU A 111 10.09 -12.06 -23.94
CA GLU A 111 10.68 -12.25 -22.61
C GLU A 111 11.56 -11.06 -22.19
N TRP A 112 12.39 -10.54 -23.10
CA TRP A 112 13.24 -9.38 -22.82
C TRP A 112 12.42 -8.14 -22.44
N ARG A 113 11.33 -7.88 -23.16
CA ARG A 113 10.41 -6.75 -22.88
C ARG A 113 9.76 -6.88 -21.50
N PHE A 114 9.44 -8.08 -21.06
CA PHE A 114 8.94 -8.30 -19.71
C PHE A 114 9.98 -7.90 -18.64
N TYR A 115 11.25 -8.27 -18.83
CA TYR A 115 12.32 -7.87 -17.90
C TYR A 115 12.53 -6.35 -17.83
N GLN A 116 12.40 -5.64 -18.96
CA GLN A 116 12.43 -4.18 -18.98
C GLN A 116 11.27 -3.57 -18.17
N CYS A 117 10.05 -4.08 -18.35
CA CYS A 117 8.89 -3.66 -17.55
C CYS A 117 9.10 -3.94 -16.05
N LEU A 118 9.65 -5.11 -15.71
CA LEU A 118 9.95 -5.49 -14.33
C LEU A 118 10.96 -4.53 -13.69
N LEU A 119 12.07 -4.25 -14.38
CA LEU A 119 13.08 -3.31 -13.90
C LEU A 119 12.47 -1.92 -13.70
N GLN A 120 11.67 -1.44 -14.66
CA GLN A 120 10.99 -0.17 -14.55
C GLN A 120 10.06 -0.12 -13.33
N SER A 121 9.25 -1.17 -13.10
CA SER A 121 8.38 -1.25 -11.92
C SER A 121 9.16 -1.24 -10.61
N VAL A 122 10.26 -1.98 -10.52
CA VAL A 122 11.14 -1.98 -9.32
C VAL A 122 11.68 -0.57 -9.04
N VAL A 123 12.21 0.10 -10.06
CA VAL A 123 12.80 1.43 -9.91
C VAL A 123 11.73 2.46 -9.53
N GLU A 124 10.57 2.44 -10.19
CA GLU A 124 9.46 3.33 -9.86
C GLU A 124 8.95 3.15 -8.43
N THR A 125 8.81 1.90 -7.95
CA THR A 125 8.43 1.63 -6.56
C THR A 125 9.51 2.14 -5.59
N ALA A 126 10.80 1.93 -5.91
CA ALA A 126 11.90 2.43 -5.08
C ALA A 126 11.93 3.96 -5.01
N VAL A 127 11.74 4.66 -6.13
CA VAL A 127 11.64 6.12 -6.19
C VAL A 127 10.46 6.62 -5.37
N PHE A 128 9.30 5.99 -5.48
CA PHE A 128 8.14 6.37 -4.68
C PHE A 128 8.38 6.21 -3.17
N VAL A 129 8.93 5.05 -2.75
CA VAL A 129 9.25 4.79 -1.34
C VAL A 129 10.27 5.79 -0.80
N THR A 130 11.35 6.03 -1.55
CA THR A 130 12.40 6.98 -1.15
C THR A 130 11.89 8.41 -1.09
N ALA A 131 11.06 8.84 -2.04
CA ALA A 131 10.43 10.16 -2.02
C ALA A 131 9.57 10.37 -0.76
N ILE A 132 8.74 9.38 -0.40
CA ILE A 132 7.93 9.44 0.84
C ILE A 132 8.82 9.45 2.08
N LEU A 133 9.87 8.64 2.13
CA LEU A 133 10.81 8.64 3.26
C LEU A 133 11.51 10.01 3.41
N ILE A 134 11.97 10.61 2.32
CA ILE A 134 12.60 11.94 2.34
C ILE A 134 11.60 13.00 2.81
N LEU A 135 10.37 13.00 2.28
CA LEU A 135 9.33 13.91 2.74
C LEU A 135 9.07 13.73 4.24
N HIS A 136 9.00 12.49 4.72
CA HIS A 136 8.85 12.21 6.13
C HIS A 136 10.04 12.77 6.93
N LEU A 137 11.28 12.52 6.52
CA LEU A 137 12.48 13.02 7.20
C LEU A 137 12.56 14.56 7.22
N VAL A 138 12.18 15.23 6.13
CA VAL A 138 12.25 16.70 6.00
C VAL A 138 11.18 17.38 6.84
N PHE A 139 9.96 16.87 6.85
CA PHE A 139 8.82 17.52 7.52
C PHE A 139 8.63 17.07 8.97
N THR A 140 9.35 16.05 9.42
CA THR A 140 9.28 15.53 10.79
C THR A 140 10.26 16.27 11.68
N SER A 141 9.78 17.27 12.42
CA SER A 141 10.58 17.99 13.44
C SER A 141 10.58 17.30 14.82
N GLN A 142 9.74 16.27 15.03
CA GLN A 142 9.74 15.45 16.24
C GLN A 142 9.95 13.98 15.89
N PRO A 143 10.73 13.20 16.63
CA PRO A 143 10.92 11.78 16.34
C PRO A 143 9.57 11.06 16.33
N ASP A 144 9.09 10.70 15.14
CA ASP A 144 7.88 9.90 15.01
C ASP A 144 8.11 8.55 15.69
N ARG A 145 7.07 8.04 16.35
CA ARG A 145 7.13 6.80 17.13
C ARG A 145 7.40 5.55 16.27
N LEU A 146 7.31 5.67 14.94
CA LEU A 146 7.39 4.55 14.02
C LEU A 146 8.80 4.39 13.45
N ASN A 147 9.25 3.14 13.42
CA ASN A 147 10.55 2.79 12.82
C ASN A 147 10.49 2.98 11.29
N THR A 148 11.56 3.44 10.65
CA THR A 148 11.66 3.60 9.18
C THR A 148 11.22 2.36 8.43
N ARG A 149 11.53 1.17 8.97
CA ARG A 149 11.09 -0.12 8.41
C ARG A 149 9.57 -0.25 8.37
N GLN A 150 8.86 0.24 9.38
CA GLN A 150 7.39 0.22 9.40
C GLN A 150 6.84 1.16 8.32
N ILE A 151 7.40 2.36 8.15
CA ILE A 151 6.99 3.29 7.09
C ILE A 151 7.16 2.64 5.71
N VAL A 152 8.31 2.03 5.44
CA VAL A 152 8.56 1.31 4.17
C VAL A 152 7.54 0.18 3.97
N ASN A 153 7.34 -0.66 4.97
CA ASN A 153 6.38 -1.76 4.90
C ASN A 153 4.95 -1.27 4.64
N SER A 154 4.57 -0.12 5.22
CA SER A 154 3.26 0.48 5.01
C SER A 154 3.08 1.03 3.61
N VAL A 155 4.08 1.74 3.07
CA VAL A 155 4.06 2.23 1.69
C VAL A 155 3.93 1.07 0.70
N ILE A 156 4.70 -0.01 0.94
CA ILE A 156 4.62 -1.24 0.15
C ILE A 156 3.20 -1.83 0.20
N ALA A 157 2.62 -1.93 1.40
CA ALA A 157 1.26 -2.46 1.57
C ALA A 157 0.21 -1.62 0.81
N GLY A 158 0.44 -0.31 0.61
CA GLY A 158 -0.44 0.56 -0.19
C GLY A 158 -0.55 0.22 -1.67
N PHE A 159 0.38 -0.58 -2.22
CA PHE A 159 0.35 -1.00 -3.63
C PHE A 159 -0.54 -2.22 -3.90
N TYR A 160 -1.35 -2.67 -2.93
CA TYR A 160 -2.26 -3.80 -3.12
C TYR A 160 -3.27 -3.59 -4.27
N GLY A 161 -3.58 -2.33 -4.61
CA GLY A 161 -4.41 -1.98 -5.75
C GLY A 161 -3.89 -2.49 -7.10
N ASN A 162 -2.59 -2.79 -7.23
CA ASN A 162 -2.02 -3.39 -8.44
C ASN A 162 -2.64 -4.77 -8.75
N VAL A 163 -3.10 -5.50 -7.73
CA VAL A 163 -3.81 -6.77 -7.92
C VAL A 163 -5.14 -6.54 -8.64
N LEU A 164 -5.85 -5.44 -8.35
CA LEU A 164 -7.10 -5.09 -9.04
C LEU A 164 -6.88 -4.77 -10.51
N VAL A 165 -5.73 -4.20 -10.86
CA VAL A 165 -5.34 -3.97 -12.26
C VAL A 165 -5.21 -5.29 -13.01
N VAL A 166 -4.57 -6.29 -12.39
CA VAL A 166 -4.46 -7.64 -13.00
C VAL A 166 -5.84 -8.28 -13.15
N LEU A 167 -6.73 -8.14 -12.17
CA LEU A 167 -8.11 -8.63 -12.30
C LEU A 167 -8.85 -7.95 -13.47
N ALA A 168 -8.65 -6.65 -13.67
CA ALA A 168 -9.21 -5.93 -14.82
C ALA A 168 -8.64 -6.44 -16.16
N ILE A 169 -7.37 -6.89 -16.20
CA ILE A 169 -6.78 -7.52 -17.38
C ILE A 169 -7.42 -8.89 -17.66
N VAL A 170 -7.58 -9.73 -16.63
CA VAL A 170 -8.19 -11.07 -16.76
C VAL A 170 -9.59 -10.98 -17.39
N TRP A 171 -10.36 -9.95 -17.01
CA TRP A 171 -11.69 -9.70 -17.55
C TRP A 171 -11.72 -8.86 -18.83
N GLN A 172 -10.55 -8.59 -19.44
CA GLN A 172 -10.40 -7.79 -20.67
C GLN A 172 -10.97 -6.35 -20.56
N LEU A 173 -11.09 -5.83 -19.33
CA LEU A 173 -11.59 -4.48 -19.05
C LEU A 173 -10.48 -3.42 -19.16
N HIS A 174 -9.22 -3.85 -19.20
CA HIS A 174 -8.04 -2.97 -19.17
C HIS A 174 -7.94 -2.00 -20.36
N GLN A 175 -8.62 -2.26 -21.49
CA GLN A 175 -8.68 -1.35 -22.63
C GLN A 175 -9.71 -0.23 -22.47
N THR A 176 -10.65 -0.39 -21.52
CA THR A 176 -11.68 0.61 -21.29
C THR A 176 -11.14 1.70 -20.39
N TRP A 177 -11.08 2.93 -20.90
CA TRP A 177 -10.56 4.11 -20.19
C TRP A 177 -11.16 4.31 -18.80
N SER A 178 -12.45 4.04 -18.61
CA SER A 178 -13.12 4.18 -17.30
C SER A 178 -12.51 3.27 -16.23
N TYR A 179 -12.18 2.01 -16.57
CA TYR A 179 -11.57 1.06 -15.63
C TYR A 179 -10.10 1.38 -15.36
N VAL A 180 -9.37 1.87 -16.36
CA VAL A 180 -7.99 2.37 -16.18
C VAL A 180 -8.00 3.54 -15.19
N VAL A 181 -8.83 4.56 -15.42
CA VAL A 181 -8.94 5.72 -14.53
C VAL A 181 -9.38 5.30 -13.12
N LEU A 182 -10.36 4.41 -13.00
CA LEU A 182 -10.86 3.93 -11.71
C LEU A 182 -9.78 3.20 -10.90
N THR A 183 -9.02 2.30 -11.51
CA THR A 183 -7.94 1.58 -10.83
C THR A 183 -6.78 2.50 -10.44
N GLN A 184 -6.43 3.48 -11.26
CA GLN A 184 -5.40 4.48 -10.92
C GLN A 184 -5.83 5.39 -9.76
N ILE A 185 -7.08 5.88 -9.77
CA ILE A 185 -7.66 6.63 -8.65
C ILE A 185 -7.67 5.78 -7.38
N PHE A 186 -8.02 4.50 -7.49
CA PHE A 186 -8.02 3.58 -6.37
C PHE A 186 -6.61 3.41 -5.75
N ILE A 187 -5.59 3.20 -6.58
CA ILE A 187 -4.19 3.09 -6.11
C ILE A 187 -3.75 4.40 -5.44
N PHE A 188 -4.10 5.54 -6.03
CA PHE A 188 -3.78 6.85 -5.47
C PHE A 188 -4.43 7.06 -4.10
N ILE A 189 -5.74 6.80 -3.98
CA ILE A 189 -6.47 6.91 -2.71
C ILE A 189 -5.86 5.96 -1.68
N SER A 190 -5.51 4.74 -2.07
CA SER A 190 -4.89 3.76 -1.18
C SER A 190 -3.61 4.30 -0.55
N GLN A 191 -2.73 4.89 -1.36
CA GLN A 191 -1.50 5.51 -0.87
C GLN A 191 -1.77 6.70 0.06
N VAL A 192 -2.78 7.52 -0.23
CA VAL A 192 -3.20 8.62 0.66
C VAL A 192 -3.68 8.08 2.01
N GLN A 193 -4.52 7.03 2.03
CA GLN A 193 -4.99 6.44 3.29
C GLN A 193 -3.85 5.81 4.10
N VAL A 194 -2.88 5.16 3.44
CA VAL A 194 -1.67 4.64 4.11
C VAL A 194 -0.90 5.75 4.82
N GLN A 195 -0.64 6.88 4.15
CA GLN A 195 0.08 7.99 4.78
C GLN A 195 -0.67 8.57 5.99
N ARG A 196 -2.00 8.67 5.88
CA ARG A 196 -2.89 9.13 6.97
C ARG A 196 -2.98 8.14 8.14
N ALA A 197 -2.87 6.84 7.84
CA ALA A 197 -2.95 5.80 8.85
C ALA A 197 -1.68 5.73 9.69
N VAL A 198 -0.52 5.92 9.06
CA VAL A 198 0.81 5.71 9.66
C VAL A 198 1.31 6.95 10.40
N SER A 199 1.29 8.11 9.77
CA SER A 199 1.96 9.29 10.32
C SER A 199 0.96 10.26 10.97
N ALA A 200 1.29 10.73 12.17
CA ALA A 200 0.55 11.83 12.80
C ALA A 200 0.73 13.14 12.01
N LEU A 201 1.88 13.28 11.34
CA LEU A 201 2.20 14.40 10.45
C LEU A 201 1.24 14.47 9.25
N PHE A 202 0.90 13.36 8.60
CA PHE A 202 -0.06 13.36 7.48
C PHE A 202 -1.51 13.11 7.93
N SER A 203 -1.83 13.36 9.20
CA SER A 203 -3.21 13.25 9.72
C SER A 203 -4.22 14.11 8.96
N SER A 204 -3.79 15.29 8.47
CA SER A 204 -4.62 16.12 7.60
C SER A 204 -4.58 15.63 6.16
N VAL A 205 -5.77 15.46 5.58
CA VAL A 205 -5.97 14.93 4.22
C VAL A 205 -5.15 15.70 3.19
N GLY A 206 -5.11 17.04 3.29
CA GLY A 206 -4.38 17.88 2.34
C GLY A 206 -2.86 17.61 2.32
N ARG A 207 -2.23 17.40 3.49
CA ARG A 207 -0.79 17.09 3.55
C ARG A 207 -0.48 15.71 2.99
N ALA A 208 -1.33 14.72 3.29
CA ALA A 208 -1.19 13.38 2.73
C ALA A 208 -1.31 13.38 1.19
N ILE A 209 -2.31 14.09 0.66
CA ILE A 209 -2.52 14.25 -0.79
C ILE A 209 -1.29 14.92 -1.42
N ALA A 210 -0.81 16.03 -0.86
CA ALA A 210 0.35 16.74 -1.40
C ALA A 210 1.60 15.85 -1.44
N ALA A 211 1.88 15.11 -0.36
CA ALA A 211 3.02 14.19 -0.30
C ALA A 211 2.92 13.08 -1.36
N VAL A 212 1.74 12.47 -1.52
CA VAL A 212 1.52 11.42 -2.52
C VAL A 212 1.59 11.98 -3.94
N ILE A 213 1.08 13.19 -4.20
CA ILE A 213 1.22 13.85 -5.52
C ILE A 213 2.68 14.07 -5.86
N ILE A 214 3.48 14.61 -4.93
CA ILE A 214 4.91 14.84 -5.15
C ILE A 214 5.62 13.52 -5.45
N ALA A 215 5.40 12.48 -4.63
CA ALA A 215 6.01 11.16 -4.83
C ALA A 215 5.57 10.50 -6.15
N THR A 216 4.30 10.64 -6.53
CA THR A 216 3.76 10.13 -7.80
C THR A 216 4.36 10.89 -8.98
N GLY A 217 4.58 12.20 -8.85
CA GLY A 217 5.27 13.01 -9.85
C GLY A 217 6.70 12.51 -10.10
N PHE A 218 7.48 12.29 -9.03
CA PHE A 218 8.82 11.70 -9.15
C PHE A 218 8.78 10.31 -9.79
N LYS A 219 7.88 9.44 -9.35
CA LYS A 219 7.66 8.11 -9.94
C LYS A 219 7.41 8.20 -11.44
N TRP A 220 6.51 9.09 -11.87
CA TRP A 220 6.12 9.25 -13.27
C TRP A 220 7.26 9.79 -14.14
N VAL A 221 8.00 10.80 -13.65
CA VAL A 221 9.18 11.33 -14.35
C VAL A 221 10.24 10.24 -14.54
N THR A 222 10.53 9.45 -13.51
CA THR A 222 11.47 8.32 -13.64
C THR A 222 10.97 7.29 -14.65
N GLY A 223 9.67 6.97 -14.63
CA GLY A 223 9.05 6.06 -15.60
C GLY A 223 9.23 6.54 -17.04
N MET A 224 8.99 7.83 -17.30
CA MET A 224 9.20 8.43 -18.62
C MET A 224 10.65 8.36 -19.09
N ILE A 225 11.60 8.69 -18.19
CA ILE A 225 13.03 8.62 -18.50
C ILE A 225 13.41 7.18 -18.88
N ILE A 226 12.99 6.20 -18.08
CA ILE A 226 13.28 4.78 -18.35
C ILE A 226 12.67 4.34 -19.67
N SER A 227 11.41 4.72 -19.96
CA SER A 227 10.77 4.40 -21.24
C SER A 227 11.35 5.15 -22.44
N ALA A 228 12.14 6.20 -22.24
CA ALA A 228 12.82 6.88 -23.33
C ALA A 228 14.15 6.20 -23.69
N PHE A 229 14.72 5.41 -22.78
CA PHE A 229 15.95 4.65 -23.01
C PHE A 229 15.72 3.27 -23.65
N PHE A 230 14.49 2.76 -23.62
CA PHE A 230 14.11 1.42 -24.10
C PHE A 230 13.00 1.51 -25.14
#